data_AF-A0A8C7X468-F1
#
_entry.id   AF-A0A8C7X468-F1
#
_cell.length_a   1.000
_cell.length_b   1.000
_cell.length_c   1.000
_cell.angle_alpha   90.00
_cell.angle_beta   90.00
_cell.angle_gamma   90.00
#
_symmetry.space_group_name_H-M   'P 1'
#
loop_
_entity.id
_entity.type
_entity.pdbx_description
1 polymer ?
#
loop_
_entity_poly.entity_id
_entity_poly.type
_entity_poly.pdbx_seq_one_letter_code
_entity_poly.pdbx_strand_id
1 'polypeptide(L)'
;MFVCSLLQIIFYEDRNFMGRSYETSSDCADMSSYLSRCHSCRVESGCFMVYDRPNYMGNQYFMKRGEYADYMSTMGMRDCIRSCRMIPMHRGSYRMRIYERENFEGQMY
;
A
#
# COMPACT_ATOMS: atom_id res chain seq x y z
N MET A 1 -11.97 -24.24 8.51
CA MET A 1 -10.69 -24.17 7.76
C MET A 1 -10.73 -22.89 6.95
N PHE A 2 -10.21 -21.78 7.49
CA PHE A 2 -10.33 -20.46 6.90
C PHE A 2 -9.30 -20.34 5.78
N VAL A 3 -9.74 -20.30 4.52
CA VAL A 3 -8.90 -19.80 3.44
C VAL A 3 -8.86 -18.28 3.61
N CYS A 4 -8.01 -17.80 4.53
CA CYS A 4 -7.47 -16.46 4.40
C CYS A 4 -6.71 -16.53 3.09
N SER A 5 -7.25 -15.97 2.01
CA SER A 5 -6.50 -15.80 0.77
C SER A 5 -5.20 -15.11 1.18
N LEU A 6 -4.09 -15.85 1.10
CA LEU A 6 -2.76 -15.38 1.51
C LEU A 6 -2.55 -14.03 0.85
N LEU A 7 -2.55 -12.95 1.63
CA LEU A 7 -2.39 -11.58 1.14
C LEU A 7 -0.95 -11.45 0.67
N GLN A 8 -0.72 -10.94 -0.53
CA GLN A 8 0.60 -11.02 -1.15
C GLN A 8 0.84 -9.85 -2.10
N ILE A 9 1.97 -9.20 -1.90
CA ILE A 9 2.48 -8.13 -2.76
C ILE A 9 3.96 -8.39 -3.07
N ILE A 10 4.33 -8.13 -4.32
CA ILE A 10 5.70 -8.25 -4.83
C ILE A 10 6.14 -6.87 -5.31
N PHE A 11 7.27 -6.41 -4.81
CA PHE A 11 7.92 -5.16 -5.16
C PHE A 11 9.12 -5.45 -6.08
N TYR A 12 9.37 -4.60 -7.07
CA TYR A 12 10.45 -4.76 -8.05
C TYR A 12 11.27 -3.47 -8.15
N GLU A 13 12.60 -3.61 -8.21
CA GLU A 13 13.50 -2.45 -8.31
C GLU A 13 13.26 -1.64 -9.59
N ASP A 14 12.96 -2.30 -10.71
CA ASP A 14 12.80 -1.65 -12.01
C ASP A 14 11.34 -1.63 -12.47
N ARG A 15 11.06 -0.91 -13.56
CA ARG A 15 9.73 -0.87 -14.20
C ARG A 15 9.41 -2.21 -14.86
N ASN A 16 8.12 -2.43 -15.14
CA ASN A 16 7.64 -3.63 -15.85
C ASN A 16 8.03 -4.96 -15.18
N PHE A 17 8.10 -5.00 -13.84
CA PHE A 17 8.35 -6.20 -13.04
C PHE A 17 9.75 -6.81 -13.25
N MET A 18 10.75 -5.96 -13.48
CA MET A 18 12.13 -6.34 -13.75
C MET A 18 13.06 -6.06 -12.56
N GLY A 19 14.27 -6.60 -12.63
CA GLY A 19 15.31 -6.40 -11.61
C GLY A 19 15.11 -7.30 -10.39
N ARG A 20 15.70 -6.90 -9.25
CA ARG A 20 15.49 -7.62 -7.99
C ARG A 20 14.08 -7.40 -7.49
N SER A 21 13.52 -8.42 -6.86
CA SER A 21 12.20 -8.37 -6.26
C SER A 21 12.23 -8.67 -4.77
N TYR A 22 11.25 -8.13 -4.06
CA TYR A 22 10.96 -8.42 -2.67
C TYR A 22 9.48 -8.72 -2.52
N GLU A 23 9.18 -9.92 -2.01
CA GLU A 23 7.83 -10.38 -1.78
C GLU A 23 7.51 -10.34 -0.28
N THR A 24 6.31 -9.84 0.05
CA THR A 24 5.83 -9.85 1.43
C THR A 24 4.32 -10.08 1.50
N SER A 25 3.91 -10.71 2.60
CA SER A 25 2.52 -10.91 3.00
C SER A 25 2.16 -10.18 4.30
N SER A 26 3.08 -9.36 4.83
CA SER A 26 2.95 -8.65 6.09
C SER A 26 3.35 -7.18 5.97
N ASP A 27 3.06 -6.42 7.03
CA ASP A 27 3.59 -5.06 7.20
C ASP A 27 5.13 -5.05 7.10
N CYS A 28 5.67 -4.03 6.45
CA CYS A 28 7.10 -3.80 6.30
C CYS A 28 7.38 -2.31 6.56
N ALA A 29 8.02 -2.01 7.70
CA ALA A 29 8.29 -0.63 8.11
C ALA A 29 9.47 0.00 7.35
N ASP A 30 10.40 -0.80 6.83
CA ASP A 30 11.53 -0.30 6.06
C ASP A 30 11.97 -1.32 5.02
N MET A 31 11.83 -0.95 3.75
CA MET A 31 12.21 -1.77 2.61
C MET A 31 13.67 -1.61 2.21
N SER A 32 14.42 -0.64 2.77
CA SER A 32 15.78 -0.30 2.34
C SER A 32 16.77 -1.47 2.42
N SER A 33 16.54 -2.40 3.36
CA SER A 33 17.33 -3.63 3.51
C SER A 33 17.06 -4.67 2.43
N TYR A 34 15.90 -4.61 1.76
CA TYR A 34 15.47 -5.59 0.75
C TYR A 34 15.65 -5.05 -0.67
N LEU A 35 15.32 -3.78 -0.88
CA LEU A 35 15.37 -3.11 -2.17
C LEU A 35 16.01 -1.73 -2.02
N SER A 36 16.93 -1.40 -2.92
CA SER A 36 17.57 -0.08 -2.95
C SER A 36 16.63 1.01 -3.48
N ARG A 37 15.71 0.59 -4.35
CA ARG A 37 14.66 1.39 -4.99
C ARG A 37 13.50 0.47 -5.32
N CYS A 38 12.37 1.05 -5.66
CA CYS A 38 11.25 0.29 -6.17
C CYS A 38 10.69 1.11 -7.33
N HIS A 39 10.47 0.51 -8.52
CA HIS A 39 9.77 1.16 -9.64
C HIS A 39 8.53 0.44 -10.20
N SER A 40 8.28 -0.82 -9.81
CA SER A 40 7.01 -1.50 -10.10
C SER A 40 6.59 -2.45 -8.98
N CYS A 41 5.30 -2.77 -8.90
CA CYS A 41 4.80 -3.75 -7.94
C CYS A 41 3.59 -4.53 -8.48
N ARG A 42 3.38 -5.73 -7.94
CA ARG A 42 2.23 -6.58 -8.25
C ARG A 42 1.57 -7.00 -6.96
N VAL A 43 0.27 -6.76 -6.86
CA VAL A 43 -0.56 -7.25 -5.76
C VAL A 43 -1.29 -8.50 -6.26
N GLU A 44 -0.83 -9.66 -5.83
CA GLU A 44 -1.44 -10.94 -6.18
C GLU A 44 -2.81 -11.12 -5.51
N SER A 45 -2.93 -10.62 -4.28
CA SER A 45 -4.11 -10.80 -3.43
C SER A 45 -4.15 -9.74 -2.32
N GLY A 46 -5.36 -9.35 -1.93
CA GLY A 46 -5.55 -8.40 -0.84
C GLY A 46 -5.46 -6.93 -1.24
N CYS A 47 -5.29 -6.11 -0.21
CA CYS A 47 -5.12 -4.68 -0.30
C CYS A 47 -3.95 -4.26 0.60
N PHE A 48 -3.13 -3.35 0.10
CA PHE A 48 -1.98 -2.80 0.80
C PHE A 48 -2.02 -1.27 0.73
N MET A 49 -1.58 -0.63 1.81
CA MET A 49 -1.21 0.78 1.79
C MET A 49 0.31 0.86 1.66
N VAL A 50 0.83 1.55 0.65
CA VAL A 50 2.26 1.76 0.46
C VAL A 50 2.63 3.22 0.70
N TYR A 51 3.86 3.45 1.13
CA TYR A 51 4.36 4.74 1.56
C TYR A 51 5.71 5.04 0.93
N ASP A 52 5.98 6.31 0.65
CA ASP A 52 7.25 6.77 0.08
C ASP A 52 8.36 7.01 1.12
N ARG A 53 8.03 6.99 2.43
CA ARG A 53 9.03 7.02 3.51
C ARG A 53 8.96 5.77 4.39
N PRO A 54 10.06 5.41 5.07
CA PRO A 54 10.05 4.39 6.10
C PRO A 54 9.06 4.71 7.22
N ASN A 55 8.71 3.71 8.01
CA ASN A 55 7.84 3.78 9.18
C ASN A 55 6.42 4.32 8.88
N TYR A 56 5.88 4.01 7.69
CA TYR A 56 4.51 4.35 7.29
C TYR A 56 4.25 5.87 7.25
N MET A 57 5.27 6.63 6.84
CA MET A 57 5.21 8.08 6.76
C MET A 57 5.18 8.58 5.32
N GLY A 58 4.79 9.85 5.13
CA GLY A 58 4.81 10.49 3.81
C GLY A 58 3.54 10.23 3.01
N ASN A 59 3.68 10.24 1.69
CA ASN A 59 2.54 10.06 0.80
C ASN A 59 2.08 8.61 0.84
N GLN A 60 0.76 8.41 0.84
CA GLN A 60 0.14 7.10 0.98
C GLN A 60 -0.57 6.73 -0.31
N TYR A 61 -0.39 5.49 -0.75
CA TYR A 61 -0.99 4.99 -1.97
C TYR A 61 -1.68 3.66 -1.70
N PHE A 62 -2.98 3.63 -2.01
CA PHE A 62 -3.78 2.43 -1.85
C PHE A 62 -3.60 1.51 -3.06
N MET A 63 -3.10 0.30 -2.80
CA MET A 63 -2.83 -0.72 -3.79
C MET A 63 -3.79 -1.89 -3.59
N LYS A 64 -4.66 -2.13 -4.57
CA LYS A 64 -5.50 -3.33 -4.64
C LYS A 64 -4.88 -4.38 -5.55
N ARG A 65 -5.41 -5.61 -5.52
CA ARG A 65 -5.07 -6.66 -6.49
C ARG A 65 -4.94 -6.12 -7.92
N GLY A 66 -3.79 -6.36 -8.54
CA GLY A 66 -3.47 -5.83 -9.85
C GLY A 66 -1.96 -5.64 -10.09
N GLU A 67 -1.64 -5.18 -11.29
CA GLU A 67 -0.29 -4.97 -11.79
C GLU A 67 0.01 -3.48 -11.93
N TYR A 68 1.09 -3.01 -11.32
CA TYR A 68 1.52 -1.60 -11.33
C TYR A 68 2.92 -1.51 -11.94
N ALA A 69 2.98 -1.55 -13.27
CA ALA A 69 4.22 -1.60 -14.04
C ALA A 69 5.06 -0.32 -13.99
N ASP A 70 4.42 0.83 -13.72
CA ASP A 70 5.06 2.13 -13.55
C ASP A 70 4.17 3.07 -12.72
N TYR A 71 4.38 3.13 -11.40
CA TYR A 71 3.63 4.04 -10.52
C TYR A 71 4.06 5.50 -10.65
N MET A 72 5.22 5.78 -11.24
CA MET A 72 5.66 7.15 -11.49
C MET A 72 4.71 7.85 -12.47
N SER A 73 4.34 7.16 -13.55
CA SER A 73 3.41 7.69 -14.56
C SER A 73 1.94 7.57 -14.14
N THR A 74 1.56 6.52 -13.41
CA THR A 74 0.15 6.26 -13.08
C THR A 74 -0.35 6.91 -11.79
N MET A 75 0.51 7.11 -10.79
CA MET A 75 0.13 7.70 -9.49
C MET A 75 0.83 9.03 -9.19
N GLY A 76 1.65 9.54 -10.11
CA GLY A 76 2.43 10.76 -9.88
C GLY A 76 3.46 10.62 -8.77
N MET A 77 3.79 9.38 -8.38
CA MET A 77 4.81 9.09 -7.36
C MET A 77 6.16 9.55 -7.86
N ARG A 78 6.74 10.59 -7.27
CA ARG A 78 8.11 11.02 -7.58
C ARG A 78 9.15 10.16 -6.86
N ASP A 79 8.77 9.61 -5.72
CA ASP A 79 9.65 8.90 -4.82
C ASP A 79 9.38 7.39 -4.82
N CYS A 80 10.40 6.61 -4.43
CA CYS A 80 10.32 5.16 -4.34
C CYS A 80 9.49 4.72 -3.14
N ILE A 81 8.81 3.58 -3.25
CA ILE A 81 8.14 2.94 -2.10
C ILE A 81 9.21 2.52 -1.08
N ARG A 82 8.97 2.82 0.20
CA ARG A 82 9.87 2.55 1.32
C ARG A 82 9.25 1.76 2.46
N SER A 83 7.93 1.76 2.59
CA SER A 83 7.23 0.94 3.59
C SER A 83 5.82 0.55 3.11
N CYS A 84 5.24 -0.50 3.68
CA CYS A 84 3.88 -0.95 3.35
C CYS A 84 3.14 -1.54 4.56
N ARG A 85 1.82 -1.39 4.56
CA ARG A 85 0.92 -2.03 5.52
C ARG A 85 -0.13 -2.85 4.80
N MET A 86 -0.37 -4.03 5.32
CA MET A 86 -1.48 -4.87 4.90
C MET A 86 -2.79 -4.29 5.43
N ILE A 87 -3.81 -4.23 4.58
CA ILE A 87 -5.14 -3.81 4.98
C ILE A 87 -5.99 -5.08 5.22
N PRO A 88 -6.29 -5.41 6.49
CA PRO A 88 -7.07 -6.60 6.79
C PRO A 88 -8.50 -6.45 6.25
N MET A 89 -9.07 -7.58 5.79
CA MET A 89 -10.43 -7.59 5.27
C MET A 89 -11.44 -7.46 6.41
N HIS A 90 -12.09 -6.29 6.51
CA HIS A 90 -13.16 -6.06 7.46
C HIS A 90 -14.49 -6.65 6.93
N ARG A 91 -15.21 -7.38 7.80
CA ARG A 91 -16.48 -8.06 7.46
C ARG A 91 -17.71 -7.46 8.17
N GLY A 92 -17.57 -6.30 8.79
CA GLY A 92 -18.68 -5.57 9.43
C GLY A 92 -19.28 -4.48 8.53
N SER A 93 -20.23 -3.72 9.09
CA SER A 93 -20.77 -2.55 8.44
C SER A 93 -19.78 -1.39 8.48
N TYR A 94 -19.62 -0.71 7.35
CA TYR A 94 -18.82 0.51 7.26
C TYR A 94 -19.71 1.72 7.57
N ARG A 95 -19.28 2.59 8.50
CA ARG A 95 -19.98 3.85 8.81
C ARG A 95 -18.97 4.99 8.96
N MET A 96 -19.05 5.98 8.09
CA MET A 96 -18.30 7.23 8.18
C MET A 96 -19.20 8.33 8.74
N ARG A 97 -18.62 9.25 9.51
CA ARG A 97 -19.29 10.48 9.96
C ARG A 97 -18.32 11.62 9.78
N ILE A 98 -18.75 12.67 9.08
CA ILE A 98 -17.93 13.85 8.85
C ILE A 98 -18.59 15.01 9.60
N TYR A 99 -17.80 15.72 10.40
CA TYR A 99 -18.25 16.87 11.17
C TYR A 99 -17.59 18.12 10.60
N GLU A 100 -18.36 19.21 10.52
CA GLU A 100 -17.85 20.50 10.03
C GLU A 100 -16.73 21.06 10.91
N ARG A 101 -16.81 20.83 12.22
CA ARG A 101 -15.86 21.37 13.21
C ARG A 101 -15.13 20.25 13.94
N GLU A 102 -14.06 20.65 14.62
CA GLU A 102 -13.34 19.79 15.56
C GLU A 102 -14.26 19.29 16.69
N ASN A 103 -13.80 18.28 17.44
CA ASN A 103 -14.51 17.74 18.60
C ASN A 103 -15.94 17.25 18.32
N PHE A 104 -16.23 16.85 17.07
CA PHE A 104 -17.54 16.35 16.64
C PHE A 104 -18.67 17.40 16.73
N GLU A 105 -18.33 18.68 16.62
CA GLU A 105 -19.29 19.78 16.65
C GLU A 105 -19.79 20.19 15.25
N GLY A 106 -20.87 20.96 15.23
CA GLY A 106 -21.45 21.50 13.99
C GLY A 106 -22.31 20.48 13.23
N GLN A 107 -22.52 20.75 11.93
CA GLN A 107 -23.33 19.87 11.09
C GLN A 107 -22.61 18.54 10.86
N MET A 108 -23.34 17.43 11.07
CA MET A 108 -22.91 16.09 10.67
C MET A 108 -23.38 15.80 9.24
N TYR A 109 -22.47 15.32 8.41
CA TYR A 109 -22.70 14.83 7.04
C TYR A 109 -22.47 13.32 6.95
#